data_AF-A0AAP0ILB1-F1
#
_entry.id   AF-A0AAP0ILB1-F1
#
_cell.length_a   1.000
_cell.length_b   1.000
_cell.length_c   1.000
_cell.angle_alpha   90.00
_cell.angle_beta   90.00
_cell.angle_gamma   90.00
#
_symmetry.space_group_name_H-M   'P 1'
#
loop_
_entity.id
_entity.type
_entity.pdbx_description
1 polymer ?
#
loop_
_entity_poly.entity_id
_entity_poly.type
_entity_poly.pdbx_seq_one_letter_code
_entity_poly.pdbx_strand_id
1 'polypeptide(L)'
;MATKAEQNPPLKTQTRFLVGHAALRTLGIAAALIAIGLMTTGKQAVELLGFQLVAKYSYSPILRYFVIISTIACGLSALSLGCFLYSVRSINPGRKNYFTIFVIDLVVVGLALTGSSAATAMGYVGRYGDSHAGWMPICGTFGRFCDRMTVSVAFSFFAAVVYMGLAVWSAWIASEAHLSNTIY
;
A
#
# COMPACT_ATOMS: atom_id res chain seq x y z
N MET A 1 13.08 -35.29 36.87
CA MET A 1 12.53 -35.54 35.51
C MET A 1 11.56 -34.43 35.19
N ALA A 2 11.72 -33.83 34.01
CA ALA A 2 11.22 -32.50 33.66
C ALA A 2 9.71 -32.31 33.83
N THR A 3 9.34 -31.26 34.57
CA THR A 3 8.01 -30.68 34.60
C THR A 3 7.66 -30.23 33.18
N LYS A 4 6.72 -30.93 32.55
CA LYS A 4 6.14 -30.55 31.26
C LYS A 4 5.42 -29.21 31.48
N ALA A 5 6.11 -28.13 31.13
CA ALA A 5 5.59 -26.78 31.20
C ALA A 5 4.23 -26.73 30.51
N GLU A 6 3.23 -26.38 31.30
CA GLU A 6 1.87 -26.05 30.88
C GLU A 6 1.94 -25.06 29.71
N GLN A 7 1.67 -25.55 28.49
CA GLN A 7 1.56 -24.72 27.31
C GLN A 7 0.36 -23.80 27.50
N ASN A 8 0.60 -22.60 28.02
CA ASN A 8 -0.38 -21.54 28.21
C ASN A 8 -0.98 -21.13 26.82
N PRO A 9 -2.19 -21.60 26.45
CA PRO A 9 -2.69 -21.51 25.08
C PRO A 9 -3.31 -20.15 24.64
N PRO A 10 -3.88 -19.29 25.52
CA PRO A 10 -4.53 -18.04 25.06
C PRO A 10 -3.53 -16.93 24.73
N LEU A 11 -2.43 -16.78 25.50
CA LEU A 11 -1.47 -15.68 25.30
C LEU A 11 -0.65 -15.85 24.02
N LYS A 12 -0.18 -17.09 23.73
CA LYS A 12 0.69 -17.39 22.59
C LYS A 12 -0.02 -17.21 21.25
N THR A 13 -1.31 -17.54 21.19
CA THR A 13 -2.15 -17.36 19.99
C THR A 13 -2.40 -15.88 19.71
N GLN A 14 -2.66 -15.08 20.75
CA GLN A 14 -2.88 -13.65 20.60
C GLN A 14 -1.60 -12.92 20.12
N THR A 15 -0.43 -13.23 20.68
CA THR A 15 0.84 -12.61 20.25
C THR A 15 1.19 -12.93 18.80
N ARG A 16 0.91 -14.15 18.31
CA ARG A 16 1.13 -14.51 16.90
C ARG A 16 0.25 -13.69 15.95
N PHE A 17 -1.00 -13.47 16.33
CA PHE A 17 -1.93 -12.62 15.59
C PHE A 17 -1.44 -11.17 15.54
N LEU A 18 -1.02 -10.62 16.69
CA LEU A 18 -0.45 -9.27 16.81
C LEU A 18 0.80 -9.08 15.93
N VAL A 19 1.71 -10.07 15.94
CA VAL A 19 2.95 -10.05 15.14
C VAL A 19 2.64 -10.16 13.65
N GLY A 20 1.73 -11.05 13.25
CA GLY A 20 1.31 -11.19 11.85
C GLY A 20 0.71 -9.91 11.29
N HIS A 21 -0.21 -9.28 12.05
CA HIS A 21 -0.84 -8.02 11.67
C HIS A 21 0.19 -6.89 11.52
N ALA A 22 1.14 -6.78 12.45
CA ALA A 22 2.23 -5.80 12.38
C ALA A 22 3.18 -6.06 11.19
N ALA A 23 3.52 -7.32 10.91
CA ALA A 23 4.44 -7.69 9.83
C ALA A 23 3.84 -7.43 8.44
N LEU A 24 2.56 -7.73 8.24
CA LEU A 24 1.86 -7.41 6.98
C LEU A 24 1.77 -5.90 6.77
N ARG A 25 1.54 -5.11 7.83
CA ARG A 25 1.55 -3.64 7.78
C ARG A 25 2.92 -3.08 7.38
N THR A 26 4.00 -3.56 7.99
CA THR A 26 5.35 -3.09 7.65
C THR A 26 5.74 -3.48 6.22
N LEU A 27 5.33 -4.66 5.75
CA LEU A 27 5.50 -5.08 4.37
C LEU A 27 4.77 -4.14 3.39
N GLY A 28 3.51 -3.80 3.68
CA GLY A 28 2.73 -2.85 2.87
C GLY A 28 3.37 -1.46 2.81
N ILE A 29 3.89 -0.96 3.93
CA ILE A 29 4.58 0.33 4.00
C ILE A 29 5.88 0.29 3.18
N ALA A 30 6.66 -0.78 3.30
CA ALA A 30 7.90 -0.95 2.53
C ALA A 30 7.61 -0.97 1.01
N ALA A 31 6.59 -1.71 0.58
CA ALA A 31 6.16 -1.75 -0.82
C ALA A 31 5.72 -0.36 -1.33
N ALA A 32 4.95 0.39 -0.54
CA ALA A 32 4.53 1.75 -0.89
C ALA A 32 5.72 2.72 -0.98
N LEU A 33 6.69 2.63 -0.07
CA LEU A 33 7.92 3.44 -0.11
C LEU A 33 8.78 3.11 -1.32
N ILE A 34 8.88 1.84 -1.70
CA ILE A 34 9.57 1.41 -2.93
C ILE A 34 8.86 2.00 -4.16
N ALA A 35 7.53 1.95 -4.21
CA ALA A 35 6.76 2.54 -5.30
C ALA A 35 7.01 4.05 -5.42
N ILE A 36 6.91 4.80 -4.31
CA ILE A 36 7.18 6.24 -4.26
C ILE A 36 8.64 6.52 -4.65
N GLY A 37 9.58 5.75 -4.12
CA GLY A 37 11.01 5.88 -4.38
C GLY A 37 11.36 5.68 -5.86
N LEU A 38 10.81 4.65 -6.50
CA LEU A 38 10.98 4.38 -7.93
C LEU A 38 10.42 5.52 -8.79
N MET A 39 9.28 6.08 -8.40
CA MET A 39 8.62 7.17 -9.13
C MET A 39 9.37 8.51 -8.98
N THR A 40 9.88 8.80 -7.79
CA THR A 40 10.58 10.06 -7.46
C THR A 40 12.04 10.07 -7.93
N THR A 41 12.69 8.91 -7.89
CA THR A 41 14.10 8.71 -8.33
C THR A 41 14.18 8.45 -9.83
N GLY A 42 13.06 8.16 -10.49
CA GLY A 42 12.91 8.06 -11.94
C GLY A 42 13.07 9.38 -12.70
N LYS A 43 14.01 10.24 -12.34
CA LYS A 43 14.35 11.40 -13.18
C LYS A 43 15.10 10.89 -14.41
N GLN A 44 14.48 10.98 -15.58
CA GLN A 44 15.14 10.71 -16.85
C GLN A 44 14.94 11.91 -17.77
N ALA A 45 16.03 12.61 -18.06
CA ALA A 45 16.07 13.66 -19.07
C ALA A 45 16.49 13.01 -20.40
N VAL A 46 15.73 13.25 -21.46
CA VAL A 46 16.10 12.82 -22.82
C VAL A 46 15.97 14.05 -23.73
N GLU A 47 17.03 14.35 -24.49
CA GLU A 47 16.97 15.37 -25.53
C GLU A 47 16.18 14.84 -26.72
N LEU A 48 15.11 15.55 -27.12
CA LEU A 48 14.47 15.37 -28.42
C LEU A 48 14.49 16.71 -29.16
N LEU A 49 15.02 16.70 -30.39
CA LEU A 49 14.97 17.82 -31.34
C LEU A 49 15.53 19.14 -30.78
N GLY A 50 16.64 19.11 -30.05
CA GLY A 50 17.30 20.31 -29.48
C GLY A 50 16.63 20.90 -28.24
N PHE A 51 15.57 20.26 -27.72
CA PHE A 51 14.93 20.61 -26.45
C PHE A 51 15.19 19.52 -25.40
N GLN A 52 15.63 19.91 -24.20
CA GLN A 52 15.74 18.99 -23.07
C GLN A 52 14.35 18.66 -22.52
N LEU A 53 13.74 17.56 -22.97
CA LEU A 53 12.52 17.04 -22.34
C LEU A 53 12.90 16.27 -21.07
N VAL A 54 12.79 16.98 -19.95
CA VAL A 54 12.89 16.37 -18.62
C VAL A 54 11.54 15.74 -18.29
N ALA A 55 11.42 14.42 -18.46
CA ALA A 55 10.26 13.67 -17.99
C ALA A 55 10.29 13.63 -16.45
N LYS A 56 9.69 14.63 -15.83
CA LYS A 56 9.53 14.75 -14.38
C LYS A 56 8.13 14.31 -14.01
N TYR A 57 7.99 13.52 -12.94
CA TYR A 57 6.68 13.12 -12.40
C TYR A 57 5.74 14.32 -12.13
N SER A 58 6.30 15.52 -11.94
CA SER A 58 5.59 16.77 -11.70
C SER A 58 4.90 17.37 -12.94
N TYR A 59 5.28 16.97 -14.16
CA TYR A 59 4.69 17.51 -15.39
C TYR A 59 3.41 16.79 -15.80
N SER A 60 3.27 15.50 -15.47
CA SER A 60 2.02 14.78 -15.71
C SER A 60 1.13 14.82 -14.47
N PRO A 61 -0.08 15.40 -14.54
CA PRO A 61 -0.96 15.55 -13.38
C PRO A 61 -1.34 14.20 -12.76
N ILE A 62 -1.37 13.13 -13.57
CA ILE A 62 -1.71 11.79 -13.11
C ILE A 62 -0.58 11.15 -12.30
N LEU A 63 0.67 11.28 -12.76
CA LEU A 63 1.82 10.74 -12.02
C LEU A 63 2.03 11.51 -10.72
N ARG A 64 1.78 12.82 -10.73
CA ARG A 64 1.76 13.65 -9.53
C ARG A 64 0.66 13.21 -8.57
N TYR A 65 -0.55 12.96 -9.06
CA TYR A 65 -1.66 12.45 -8.27
C TYR A 65 -1.30 11.09 -7.63
N PHE A 66 -0.75 10.15 -8.40
CA PHE A 66 -0.31 8.85 -7.89
C PHE A 66 0.69 8.98 -6.72
N VAL A 67 1.71 9.84 -6.85
CA VAL A 67 2.71 10.06 -5.80
C VAL A 67 2.09 10.68 -4.55
N ILE A 68 1.23 11.71 -4.72
CA ILE A 68 0.56 12.38 -3.59
C ILE A 68 -0.31 11.38 -2.83
N ILE A 69 -1.16 10.65 -3.54
CA ILE A 69 -2.09 9.69 -2.94
C ILE A 69 -1.35 8.53 -2.27
N SER A 70 -0.28 8.01 -2.91
CA SER A 70 0.57 6.96 -2.30
C SER A 70 1.28 7.46 -1.05
N THR A 71 1.69 8.74 -1.01
CA THR A 71 2.32 9.35 0.16
C THR A 71 1.31 9.47 1.32
N ILE A 72 0.08 9.92 1.04
CA ILE A 72 -0.99 9.99 2.03
C ILE A 72 -1.32 8.59 2.56
N ALA A 73 -1.45 7.60 1.68
CA ALA A 73 -1.69 6.21 2.04
C ALA A 73 -0.57 5.65 2.96
N CYS A 74 0.69 5.94 2.64
CA CYS A 74 1.84 5.56 3.47
C CYS A 74 1.79 6.24 4.85
N GLY A 75 1.47 7.54 4.92
CA GLY A 75 1.35 8.28 6.18
C GLY A 75 0.23 7.74 7.09
N LEU A 76 -0.94 7.46 6.51
CA LEU A 76 -2.07 6.86 7.23
C LEU A 76 -1.74 5.45 7.75
N SER A 77 -1.01 4.66 6.95
CA SER A 77 -0.57 3.32 7.35
C SER A 77 0.43 3.36 8.50
N ALA A 78 1.39 4.29 8.46
CA ALA A 78 2.37 4.49 9.53
C ALA A 78 1.71 4.99 10.82
N LEU A 79 0.77 5.93 10.73
CA LEU A 79 -0.02 6.39 11.87
C LEU A 79 -0.80 5.22 12.49
N SER A 80 -1.43 4.40 11.67
CA SER A 80 -2.18 3.24 12.12
C SER A 80 -1.30 2.19 12.79
N LEU A 81 -0.04 2.02 12.35
CA LEU A 81 0.94 1.16 13.01
C LEU A 81 1.33 1.74 14.38
N GLY A 82 1.56 3.04 14.47
CA GLY A 82 1.85 3.73 15.74
C GLY A 82 0.72 3.58 16.76
N CYS A 83 -0.53 3.81 16.34
CA CYS A 83 -1.70 3.62 17.19
C CYS A 83 -1.88 2.16 17.64
N PHE A 84 -1.57 1.20 16.77
CA PHE A 84 -1.60 -0.23 17.11
C PHE A 84 -0.56 -0.55 18.18
N LEU A 85 0.71 -0.18 17.97
CA LEU A 85 1.79 -0.42 18.95
C LEU A 85 1.52 0.25 20.29
N TYR A 86 0.97 1.47 20.28
CA TYR A 86 0.55 2.17 21.49
C TYR A 86 -0.58 1.43 22.21
N SER A 87 -1.59 0.95 21.48
CA SER A 87 -2.71 0.20 22.06
C SER A 87 -2.29 -1.13 22.66
N VAL A 88 -1.28 -1.80 22.07
CA VAL A 88 -0.72 -3.06 22.60
C VAL A 88 0.09 -2.82 23.89
N ARG A 89 0.73 -1.65 24.01
CA ARG A 89 1.47 -1.25 25.21
C ARG A 89 0.55 -0.84 26.36
N SER A 90 -0.64 -0.34 26.04
CA SER A 90 -1.64 0.09 27.02
C SER A 90 -2.45 -1.10 27.55
N ILE A 91 -2.60 -1.19 28.87
CA ILE A 91 -3.22 -2.33 29.58
C ILE A 91 -4.73 -2.47 29.26
N ASN A 92 -5.38 -1.45 28.68
CA ASN A 92 -6.79 -1.48 28.27
C ASN A 92 -6.99 -0.86 26.87
N PRO A 93 -6.90 -1.63 25.78
CA PRO A 93 -7.27 -1.16 24.45
C PRO A 93 -8.80 -1.09 24.34
N GLY A 94 -9.36 0.12 24.32
CA GLY A 94 -10.79 0.31 24.08
C GLY A 94 -11.19 -0.21 22.69
N ARG A 95 -12.34 -0.89 22.56
CA ARG A 95 -12.89 -1.44 21.30
C ARG A 95 -12.95 -0.42 20.15
N LYS A 96 -13.07 0.88 20.48
CA LYS A 96 -13.07 2.00 19.52
C LYS A 96 -11.77 2.08 18.69
N ASN A 97 -10.62 1.70 19.25
CA ASN A 97 -9.33 1.83 18.55
C ASN A 97 -9.21 0.87 17.36
N TYR A 98 -9.71 -0.36 17.50
CA TYR A 98 -9.65 -1.37 16.44
C TYR A 98 -10.54 -1.03 15.24
N PHE A 99 -11.74 -0.48 15.49
CA PHE A 99 -12.62 -0.03 14.41
C PHE A 99 -12.00 1.13 13.61
N THR A 100 -11.39 2.11 14.29
CA THR A 100 -10.69 3.21 13.63
C THR A 100 -9.53 2.71 12.76
N ILE A 101 -8.74 1.75 13.26
CA ILE A 101 -7.63 1.13 12.52
C ILE A 101 -8.15 0.44 11.25
N PHE A 102 -9.26 -0.31 11.35
CA PHE A 102 -9.91 -0.96 10.21
C PHE A 102 -10.40 0.02 9.14
N VAL A 103 -11.05 1.12 9.56
CA VAL A 103 -11.51 2.15 8.62
C VAL A 103 -10.32 2.79 7.90
N ILE A 104 -9.23 3.06 8.61
CA ILE A 104 -8.03 3.62 7.98
C ILE A 104 -7.42 2.63 6.97
N ASP A 105 -7.35 1.33 7.26
CA ASP A 105 -6.88 0.33 6.30
C ASP A 105 -7.73 0.33 5.01
N LEU A 106 -9.05 0.41 5.15
CA LEU A 106 -9.96 0.47 3.99
C LEU A 106 -9.71 1.73 3.14
N VAL A 107 -9.50 2.88 3.78
CA VAL A 107 -9.16 4.13 3.08
C VAL A 107 -7.81 4.00 2.36
N VAL A 108 -6.80 3.41 3.00
CA VAL A 108 -5.47 3.18 2.40
C VAL A 108 -5.57 2.31 1.15
N VAL A 109 -6.36 1.23 1.19
CA VAL A 109 -6.63 0.39 0.02
C VAL A 109 -7.24 1.21 -1.11
N GLY A 110 -8.29 1.99 -0.81
CA GLY A 110 -8.97 2.81 -1.82
C GLY A 110 -8.03 3.82 -2.47
N LEU A 111 -7.20 4.50 -1.68
CA LEU A 111 -6.17 5.43 -2.15
C LEU A 111 -5.15 4.72 -3.05
N ALA A 112 -4.65 3.56 -2.63
CA ALA A 112 -3.68 2.80 -3.42
C ALA A 112 -4.28 2.33 -4.76
N LEU A 113 -5.52 1.83 -4.78
CA LEU A 113 -6.19 1.36 -5.99
C LEU A 113 -6.51 2.49 -6.96
N THR A 114 -7.06 3.59 -6.48
CA THR A 114 -7.41 4.76 -7.31
C THR A 114 -6.16 5.36 -7.97
N GLY A 115 -5.10 5.56 -7.19
CA GLY A 115 -3.81 6.03 -7.71
C GLY A 115 -3.22 5.07 -8.74
N SER A 116 -3.16 3.78 -8.42
CA SER A 116 -2.54 2.77 -9.29
C SER A 116 -3.32 2.58 -10.59
N SER A 117 -4.65 2.65 -10.55
CA SER A 117 -5.51 2.58 -11.74
C SER A 117 -5.28 3.77 -12.67
N ALA A 118 -5.21 4.99 -12.11
CA ALA A 118 -4.93 6.18 -12.90
C ALA A 118 -3.53 6.13 -13.54
N ALA A 119 -2.52 5.70 -12.77
CA ALA A 119 -1.16 5.52 -13.28
C ALA A 119 -1.09 4.44 -14.37
N THR A 120 -1.85 3.35 -14.23
CA THR A 120 -1.94 2.28 -15.25
C THR A 120 -2.55 2.81 -16.55
N ALA A 121 -3.64 3.58 -16.47
CA ALA A 121 -4.26 4.19 -17.65
C ALA A 121 -3.27 5.10 -18.39
N MET A 122 -2.50 5.92 -17.66
CA MET A 122 -1.47 6.76 -18.29
C MET A 122 -0.26 5.98 -18.79
N GLY A 123 0.10 4.88 -18.13
CA GLY A 123 1.13 3.97 -18.62
C GLY A 123 0.71 3.30 -19.94
N TYR A 124 -0.57 2.96 -20.08
CA TYR A 124 -1.14 2.38 -21.30
C TYR A 124 -1.10 3.39 -22.46
N VAL A 125 -1.62 4.59 -22.24
CA VAL A 125 -1.57 5.67 -23.25
C VAL A 125 -0.13 6.03 -23.59
N GLY A 126 0.77 6.06 -22.61
CA GLY A 126 2.19 6.34 -22.85
C GLY A 126 2.90 5.27 -23.68
N ARG A 127 2.46 4.00 -23.61
CA ARG A 127 3.11 2.88 -24.30
C ARG A 127 2.56 2.63 -25.69
N TYR A 128 1.24 2.72 -25.86
CA TYR A 128 0.57 2.43 -27.13
C TYR A 128 0.21 3.69 -27.91
N GLY A 129 0.10 4.85 -27.25
CA GLY A 129 -0.47 6.05 -27.86
C GLY A 129 -1.97 5.91 -28.13
N ASP A 130 -2.57 6.98 -28.63
CA ASP A 130 -3.92 6.99 -29.17
C ASP A 130 -3.95 7.95 -30.36
N SER A 131 -4.02 7.39 -31.58
CA SER A 131 -4.07 8.16 -32.81
C SER A 131 -5.33 9.02 -32.95
N HIS A 132 -6.45 8.61 -32.33
CA HIS A 132 -7.71 9.34 -32.38
C HIS A 132 -7.64 10.59 -31.49
N ALA A 133 -6.97 10.49 -30.34
CA ALA A 133 -6.71 11.62 -29.44
C ALA A 133 -5.45 12.42 -29.81
N GLY A 134 -4.70 12.00 -30.84
CA GLY A 134 -3.42 12.62 -31.25
C GLY A 134 -2.24 12.35 -30.30
N TRP A 135 -2.36 11.36 -29.42
CA TRP A 135 -1.31 10.97 -28.48
C TRP A 135 -0.30 10.01 -29.12
N MET A 136 0.95 10.46 -29.27
CA MET A 136 2.04 9.60 -29.72
C MET A 136 2.65 8.78 -28.57
N PRO A 137 3.15 7.56 -28.84
CA PRO A 137 3.77 6.71 -27.83
C PRO A 137 5.08 7.34 -27.32
N ILE A 138 5.14 7.59 -26.01
CA ILE A 138 6.28 8.23 -25.34
C ILE A 138 7.29 7.17 -24.86
N CYS A 139 6.82 5.97 -24.50
CA CYS A 139 7.68 4.91 -23.97
C CYS A 139 8.70 4.37 -24.98
N GLY A 140 8.53 4.61 -26.29
CA GLY A 140 9.54 4.29 -27.30
C GLY A 140 10.84 5.05 -27.07
N THR A 141 10.76 6.31 -26.67
CA THR A 141 11.94 7.17 -26.40
C THR A 141 12.36 7.13 -24.94
N PHE A 142 11.41 6.97 -24.01
CA PHE A 142 11.65 6.95 -22.56
C PHE A 142 11.49 5.55 -21.93
N GLY A 143 12.03 4.51 -22.58
CA GLY A 143 11.80 3.12 -22.17
C GLY A 143 12.14 2.81 -20.71
N ARG A 144 13.30 3.26 -20.22
CA ARG A 144 13.72 3.09 -18.80
C ARG A 144 12.80 3.79 -17.80
N PHE A 145 12.24 4.95 -18.16
CA PHE A 145 11.27 5.65 -17.30
C PHE A 145 9.95 4.89 -17.25
N CYS A 146 9.46 4.45 -18.40
CA CYS A 146 8.24 3.65 -18.46
C CYS A 146 8.37 2.32 -17.71
N ASP A 147 9.52 1.65 -17.81
CA ASP A 147 9.76 0.42 -17.08
C ASP A 147 9.75 0.64 -15.56
N ARG A 148 10.45 1.68 -15.08
CA ARG A 148 10.40 2.09 -13.66
C ARG A 148 8.99 2.45 -13.20
N MET A 149 8.21 3.13 -14.03
CA MET A 149 6.82 3.47 -13.76
C MET A 149 5.97 2.20 -13.63
N THR A 150 6.10 1.24 -14.56
CA THR A 150 5.39 -0.03 -14.51
C THR A 150 5.74 -0.81 -13.24
N VAL A 151 7.03 -0.91 -12.90
CA VAL A 151 7.48 -1.57 -11.66
C VAL A 151 6.92 -0.85 -10.42
N SER A 152 6.98 0.48 -10.38
CA SER A 152 6.41 1.28 -9.28
C SER A 152 4.91 1.01 -9.08
N VAL A 153 4.13 1.02 -10.16
CA VAL A 153 2.70 0.73 -10.13
C VAL A 153 2.43 -0.72 -9.68
N ALA A 154 3.24 -1.68 -10.12
CA ALA A 154 3.13 -3.07 -9.67
C ALA A 154 3.36 -3.22 -8.16
N PHE A 155 4.36 -2.54 -7.59
CA PHE A 155 4.59 -2.52 -6.15
C PHE A 155 3.42 -1.86 -5.39
N SER A 156 2.80 -0.83 -5.95
CA SER A 156 1.62 -0.18 -5.38
C SER A 156 0.40 -1.10 -5.36
N PHE A 157 0.15 -1.84 -6.44
CA PHE A 157 -0.90 -2.87 -6.46
C PHE A 157 -0.61 -4.01 -5.47
N PHE A 158 0.64 -4.44 -5.38
CA PHE A 158 1.04 -5.43 -4.38
C PHE A 158 0.76 -4.94 -2.95
N ALA A 159 1.10 -3.69 -2.64
CA ALA A 159 0.76 -3.08 -1.36
C ALA A 159 -0.77 -3.05 -1.12
N ALA A 160 -1.57 -2.70 -2.12
CA ALA A 160 -3.02 -2.71 -2.03
C ALA A 160 -3.59 -4.11 -1.72
N VAL A 161 -3.06 -5.16 -2.34
CA VAL A 161 -3.44 -6.56 -2.08
C VAL A 161 -3.07 -6.97 -0.65
N VAL A 162 -1.89 -6.57 -0.16
CA VAL A 162 -1.45 -6.82 1.22
C VAL A 162 -2.40 -6.15 2.22
N TYR A 163 -2.77 -4.89 1.99
CA TYR A 163 -3.71 -4.16 2.86
C TYR A 163 -5.14 -4.74 2.79
N MET A 164 -5.57 -5.22 1.62
CA MET A 164 -6.84 -5.96 1.50
C MET A 164 -6.82 -7.26 2.29
N GLY A 165 -5.73 -8.04 2.21
CA GLY A 165 -5.56 -9.26 2.99
C GLY A 165 -5.62 -8.99 4.50
N LEU A 166 -5.00 -7.90 4.96
CA LEU A 166 -5.10 -7.42 6.34
C LEU A 166 -6.55 -7.11 6.75
N ALA A 167 -7.29 -6.37 5.92
CA ALA A 167 -8.68 -6.03 6.20
C ALA A 167 -9.56 -7.29 6.31
N VAL A 168 -9.43 -8.23 5.38
CA VAL A 168 -10.18 -9.50 5.41
C VAL A 168 -9.81 -10.33 6.64
N TRP A 169 -8.51 -10.45 6.94
CA TRP A 169 -8.03 -11.19 8.12
C TRP A 169 -8.59 -10.58 9.42
N SER A 170 -8.61 -9.26 9.52
CA SER A 170 -9.17 -8.55 10.68
C SER A 170 -10.69 -8.74 10.82
N ALA A 171 -11.43 -8.77 9.71
CA ALA A 171 -12.87 -8.99 9.71
C ALA A 171 -13.23 -10.45 10.05
N TRP A 172 -12.46 -11.40 9.53
CA TRP A 172 -12.64 -12.82 9.79
C TRP A 172 -12.43 -13.17 11.27
N ILE A 173 -11.38 -12.62 11.90
CA ILE A 173 -11.17 -12.83 13.34
C ILE A 173 -12.31 -12.22 14.18
N ALA A 174 -12.86 -11.08 13.74
CA ALA A 174 -13.93 -10.41 14.45
C ALA A 174 -15.24 -11.21 14.37
N SER A 175 -15.50 -11.90 13.26
CA SER A 175 -16.68 -12.76 13.12
C SER A 175 -16.56 -14.03 13.97
N GLU A 176 -15.39 -14.66 14.07
CA GLU A 176 -15.15 -15.80 14.96
C GLU A 176 -15.34 -15.45 16.44
N ALA A 177 -14.86 -14.27 16.85
CA ALA A 177 -15.08 -13.78 18.21
C ALA A 177 -16.57 -13.55 18.54
N HIS A 178 -17.35 -13.10 17.55
CA HIS A 178 -18.79 -12.94 17.70
C HIS A 178 -19.52 -14.30 17.79
N LEU A 179 -19.06 -15.30 17.05
CA LEU A 179 -19.63 -16.65 17.08
C LEU A 179 -19.39 -17.33 18.44
N SER A 180 -18.18 -17.21 18.99
CA SER A 180 -17.85 -17.75 20.31
C SER A 180 -18.66 -17.13 21.46
N ASN A 181 -19.09 -15.87 21.32
CA ASN A 181 -19.86 -15.15 22.34
C ASN A 181 -21.39 -15.36 22.20
N THR A 182 -21.83 -16.03 21.13
CA THR A 182 -23.25 -16.38 20.90
C THR A 182 -23.55 -17.83 21.31
N ILE A 183 -22.52 -18.67 21.43
CA ILE A 183 -22.64 -20.09 21.82
C ILE A 183 -22.53 -20.29 23.35
N TYR A 184 -22.05 -19.29 24.09
CA TYR A 184 -21.99 -19.28 25.56
C TYR A 184 -23.04 -18.38 26.19
#